data_AF-A0A1Y0BZC7-F1
#
_entry.id   AF-A0A1Y0BZC7-F1
#
_cell.length_a   1.000
_cell.length_b   1.000
_cell.length_c   1.000
_cell.angle_alpha   90.00
_cell.angle_beta   90.00
_cell.angle_gamma   90.00
#
_symmetry.space_group_name_H-M   'P 1'
#
loop_
_entity.id
_entity.type
_entity.pdbx_description
1 polymer ?
#
loop_
_entity_poly.entity_id
_entity_poly.type
_entity_poly.pdbx_seq_one_letter_code
_entity_poly.pdbx_strand_id
1 'polypeptide(L)'
;MHRWFTGGLVAAGLAAAGVGLAAPANAGCETQPFAQYCDGPVRPDGTWDRCFSSQPQAINGQYGQITGWVPSVGRCYPVDPNAWPPTPIGQPQYHIYP
;
A
#
# COMPACT_ATOMS: atom_id res chain seq x y z
N MET A 1 11.31 54.41 26.05
CA MET A 1 12.21 53.64 25.17
C MET A 1 12.31 52.23 25.77
N HIS A 2 11.55 51.26 25.25
CA HIS A 2 11.51 49.88 25.74
C HIS A 2 11.99 48.94 24.63
N ARG A 3 13.21 48.44 24.79
CA ARG A 3 13.79 47.22 24.20
C ARG A 3 14.71 46.73 25.33
N TRP A 4 14.82 45.45 25.69
CA TRP A 4 15.57 44.45 24.95
C TRP A 4 15.16 43.05 25.46
N PHE A 5 14.69 42.24 24.51
CA PHE A 5 14.83 40.79 24.36
C PHE A 5 14.65 39.87 25.57
N THR A 6 13.45 39.27 25.65
CA THR A 6 13.19 38.03 26.38
C THR A 6 12.80 36.93 25.38
N GLY A 7 13.42 35.76 25.52
CA GLY A 7 12.92 34.48 24.98
C GLY A 7 13.31 34.19 23.52
N GLY A 8 13.72 32.99 23.15
CA GLY A 8 13.78 31.75 23.90
C GLY A 8 14.50 30.69 23.05
N LEU A 9 15.23 29.83 23.74
CA LEU A 9 15.65 28.54 23.21
C LEU A 9 14.43 27.70 22.80
N VAL A 10 14.72 26.68 21.99
CA VAL A 10 13.95 25.45 21.74
C VAL A 10 13.07 25.47 20.48
N ALA A 11 13.66 24.97 19.39
CA ALA A 11 12.91 24.25 18.36
C ALA A 11 13.80 23.16 17.72
N ALA A 12 14.32 22.24 18.55
CA ALA A 12 14.98 21.04 18.08
C ALA A 12 14.31 19.84 18.77
N GLY A 13 13.25 19.31 18.17
CA GLY A 13 12.59 18.15 18.78
C GLY A 13 11.28 17.71 18.14
N LEU A 14 11.25 17.41 16.83
CA LEU A 14 10.15 16.61 16.25
C LEU A 14 10.57 15.66 15.11
N ALA A 15 11.86 15.45 14.84
CA ALA A 15 12.28 14.64 13.69
C ALA A 15 12.55 13.14 13.99
N ALA A 16 12.61 12.71 15.26
CA ALA A 16 13.14 11.39 15.62
C ALA A 16 12.08 10.30 15.88
N ALA A 17 10.78 10.62 15.91
CA ALA A 17 9.73 9.66 16.31
C ALA A 17 9.15 8.81 15.15
N GLY A 18 9.61 9.00 13.92
CA GLY A 18 9.00 8.35 12.74
C GLY A 18 9.52 6.95 12.42
N VAL A 19 10.75 6.61 12.80
CA VAL A 19 11.42 5.39 12.28
C VAL A 19 11.07 4.14 13.08
N GLY A 20 10.66 4.26 14.34
CA GLY A 20 10.31 3.13 15.22
C GLY A 20 8.84 2.70 15.20
N LEU A 21 7.96 3.50 14.58
CA LEU A 21 6.51 3.25 14.49
C LEU A 21 6.03 2.97 13.07
N ALA A 22 6.96 2.87 12.10
CA ALA A 22 6.58 2.47 10.76
C ALA A 22 6.00 1.06 10.82
N ALA A 23 4.75 0.90 10.36
CA ALA A 23 4.16 -0.42 10.20
C ALA A 23 5.10 -1.29 9.35
N PRO A 24 5.19 -2.61 9.60
CA PRO A 24 6.02 -3.47 8.78
C PRO A 24 5.66 -3.27 7.31
N ALA A 25 6.64 -3.38 6.41
CA ALA A 25 6.44 -3.11 4.98
C ALA A 25 5.37 -3.99 4.30
N ASN A 26 4.88 -5.03 5.01
CA ASN A 26 3.82 -5.94 4.58
C ASN A 26 2.59 -5.93 5.52
N ALA A 27 2.48 -4.99 6.47
CA ALA A 27 1.26 -4.81 7.24
C ALA A 27 0.10 -4.55 6.29
N GLY A 28 -0.99 -5.32 6.43
CA GLY A 28 -2.17 -5.16 5.58
C GLY A 28 -2.00 -5.75 4.19
N CYS A 29 -0.99 -6.61 3.96
CA CYS A 29 -0.77 -7.27 2.67
C CYS A 29 -1.08 -8.77 2.72
N GLU A 30 -1.76 -9.27 1.69
CA GLU A 30 -2.06 -10.68 1.48
C GLU A 30 -1.71 -11.10 0.05
N THR A 31 -1.08 -12.26 -0.09
CA THR A 31 -0.71 -12.80 -1.41
C THR A 31 -1.80 -13.74 -1.89
N GLN A 32 -2.40 -13.39 -3.02
CA GLN A 32 -3.40 -14.20 -3.71
C GLN A 32 -2.79 -14.87 -4.96
N PRO A 33 -3.46 -15.87 -5.55
CA PRO A 33 -2.91 -16.65 -6.66
C PRO A 33 -2.41 -15.84 -7.86
N PHE A 34 -2.98 -14.64 -8.09
CA PHE A 34 -2.68 -13.81 -9.25
C PHE A 34 -2.03 -12.46 -8.93
N ALA A 35 -2.02 -12.04 -7.66
CA ALA A 35 -1.52 -10.74 -7.25
C ALA A 35 -1.24 -10.67 -5.75
N GLN A 36 -0.32 -9.78 -5.36
CA GLN A 36 -0.25 -9.24 -4.00
C GLN A 36 -1.33 -8.16 -3.87
N TYR A 37 -2.11 -8.21 -2.80
CA TYR A 37 -3.01 -7.13 -2.40
C TYR A 37 -2.53 -6.52 -1.09
N CYS A 38 -2.63 -5.21 -0.97
CA CYS A 38 -2.34 -4.47 0.25
C CYS A 38 -3.43 -3.44 0.50
N ASP A 39 -3.94 -3.38 1.72
CA ASP A 39 -4.95 -2.44 2.13
C ASP A 39 -4.39 -1.34 3.02
N GLY A 40 -4.79 -0.11 2.73
CA GLY A 40 -4.59 1.03 3.61
C GLY A 40 -5.57 1.02 4.78
N PRO A 41 -5.45 2.01 5.69
CA PRO A 41 -6.39 2.17 6.78
C PRO A 41 -7.84 2.34 6.31
N VAL A 42 -8.77 1.81 7.10
CA VAL A 42 -10.21 2.05 6.89
C VAL A 42 -10.54 3.50 7.25
N ARG A 43 -11.24 4.19 6.36
CA ARG A 43 -11.72 5.56 6.50
C ARG A 43 -12.97 5.61 7.39
N PRO A 44 -13.39 6.80 7.87
CA PRO A 44 -14.58 6.95 8.70
C PRO A 44 -15.88 6.45 8.06
N ASP A 45 -15.95 6.40 6.73
CA ASP A 45 -17.09 5.89 5.97
C ASP A 45 -17.06 4.36 5.74
N GLY A 46 -16.04 3.67 6.28
CA GLY A 46 -15.87 2.23 6.14
C GLY A 46 -15.15 1.79 4.86
N THR A 47 -14.78 2.72 3.97
CA THR A 47 -14.00 2.42 2.76
C THR A 47 -12.51 2.38 3.04
N TRP A 48 -11.73 1.77 2.16
CA TRP A 48 -10.26 1.80 2.24
C TRP A 48 -9.64 1.80 0.85
N ASP A 49 -8.35 2.14 0.74
CA ASP A 49 -7.62 1.97 -0.51
C ASP A 49 -6.99 0.60 -0.55
N ARG A 50 -7.18 -0.10 -1.66
CA ARG A 50 -6.51 -1.36 -1.97
C ARG A 50 -5.56 -1.15 -3.13
N CYS A 51 -4.30 -1.49 -2.92
CA CYS A 51 -3.31 -1.59 -3.97
C CYS A 51 -3.12 -3.05 -4.35
N PHE A 52 -3.10 -3.35 -5.66
CA PHE A 52 -2.71 -4.66 -6.15
C PHE A 52 -1.44 -4.56 -6.99
N SER A 53 -0.65 -5.63 -6.99
CA SER A 53 0.50 -5.81 -7.86
C SER A 53 0.54 -7.25 -8.37
N SER A 54 0.53 -7.42 -9.69
CA SER A 54 0.77 -8.71 -10.32
C SER A 54 2.26 -9.01 -10.36
N GLN A 55 2.60 -10.30 -10.30
CA GLN A 55 3.98 -10.73 -10.55
C GLN A 55 4.24 -10.76 -12.06
N PRO A 56 5.47 -10.47 -12.53
CA PRO A 56 5.81 -10.65 -13.93
C PRO A 56 5.64 -12.13 -14.33
N GLN A 57 5.20 -12.36 -15.57
CA GLN A 57 4.95 -13.71 -16.09
C GLN A 57 5.87 -13.96 -17.30
N ALA A 58 6.57 -15.08 -17.32
CA ALA A 58 7.34 -15.50 -18.47
C ALA A 58 6.41 -16.03 -19.58
N ILE A 59 6.66 -15.64 -20.82
CA ILE A 59 6.01 -16.23 -21.99
C ILE A 59 6.88 -17.40 -22.46
N ASN A 60 6.41 -18.62 -22.20
CA ASN A 60 7.11 -19.84 -22.61
C ASN A 60 6.77 -20.20 -24.05
N GLY A 61 7.80 -20.42 -24.87
CA GLY A 61 7.67 -20.93 -26.22
C GLY A 61 7.49 -22.45 -26.25
N GLN A 62 7.32 -23.00 -27.45
CA GLN A 62 6.93 -24.40 -27.66
C GLN A 62 7.87 -25.45 -27.02
N TYR A 63 9.15 -25.13 -26.83
CA TYR A 63 10.13 -26.03 -26.20
C TYR A 63 10.53 -25.58 -24.79
N GLY A 64 9.72 -24.75 -24.13
CA GLY A 64 9.96 -24.26 -22.77
C GLY A 64 10.95 -23.09 -22.66
N GLN A 65 11.47 -22.58 -23.78
CA GLN A 65 12.30 -21.39 -23.80
C GLN A 65 11.49 -20.13 -23.45
N ILE A 66 12.08 -19.20 -22.70
CA ILE A 66 11.46 -17.89 -22.45
C ILE A 66 11.57 -17.05 -23.73
N THR A 67 10.43 -16.67 -24.29
CA THR A 67 10.32 -15.87 -25.52
C THR A 67 9.93 -14.42 -25.25
N GLY A 68 9.54 -14.10 -24.01
CA GLY A 68 9.16 -12.76 -23.59
C GLY A 68 8.72 -12.70 -22.14
N TRP A 69 8.35 -11.50 -21.71
CA TRP A 69 7.87 -11.22 -20.36
C TRP A 69 6.63 -10.34 -20.40
N VAL A 70 5.61 -10.72 -19.64
CA VAL A 70 4.54 -9.82 -19.24
C VAL A 70 5.04 -9.05 -18.01
N PRO A 71 5.14 -7.71 -18.07
CA PRO A 71 5.59 -6.94 -16.93
C PRO A 71 4.59 -7.03 -15.77
N SER A 72 5.05 -6.72 -14.56
CA SER A 72 4.15 -6.50 -13.44
C SER A 72 3.23 -5.30 -13.74
N VAL A 73 1.97 -5.43 -13.36
CA VAL A 73 1.00 -4.34 -13.39
C VAL A 73 0.43 -4.15 -12.00
N GLY A 74 0.08 -2.92 -11.67
CA GLY A 74 -0.51 -2.63 -10.37
C GLY A 74 -1.18 -1.28 -10.36
N ARG A 75 -2.15 -1.12 -9.47
CA ARG A 75 -2.80 0.16 -9.19
C ARG A 75 -3.44 0.12 -7.81
N CYS A 76 -3.72 1.29 -7.27
CA CYS A 76 -4.54 1.45 -6.09
C CYS A 76 -5.95 1.90 -6.48
N TYR A 77 -6.96 1.46 -5.74
CA TYR A 77 -8.36 1.81 -5.94
C TYR A 77 -9.12 1.78 -4.62
N PRO A 78 -10.19 2.58 -4.47
CA PRO A 78 -11.04 2.52 -3.29
C PRO A 78 -11.88 1.25 -3.31
N VAL A 79 -12.08 0.67 -2.13
CA VAL A 79 -12.98 -0.45 -1.88
C VAL A 79 -14.12 0.03 -0.99
N ASP A 80 -15.34 -0.20 -1.46
CA ASP A 80 -16.56 -0.13 -0.66
C ASP A 80 -16.99 -1.58 -0.34
N PRO A 81 -17.04 -1.98 0.94
CA PRO A 81 -17.44 -3.34 1.32
C PRO A 81 -18.89 -3.67 0.95
N ASN A 82 -19.72 -2.68 0.64
CA ASN A 82 -21.10 -2.86 0.19
C ASN A 82 -21.23 -2.92 -1.35
N ALA A 83 -20.20 -2.52 -2.08
CA ALA A 83 -20.20 -2.41 -3.53
C ALA A 83 -18.84 -2.82 -4.10
N TRP A 84 -18.46 -4.08 -3.88
CA TRP A 84 -17.17 -4.62 -4.32
C TRP A 84 -16.95 -4.46 -5.83
N PRO A 85 -15.79 -3.94 -6.25
CA PRO A 85 -15.53 -3.83 -7.68
C PRO A 85 -15.40 -5.23 -8.29
N PRO A 86 -15.95 -5.46 -9.50
CA PRO A 86 -15.87 -6.77 -10.16
C PRO A 86 -14.45 -7.14 -10.59
N THR A 87 -13.53 -6.16 -10.59
CA THR A 87 -12.12 -6.35 -10.91
C THR A 87 -11.25 -5.52 -9.96
N PRO A 88 -10.03 -5.98 -9.63
CA PRO A 88 -9.34 -7.19 -10.10
C PRO A 88 -9.94 -8.51 -9.59
N ILE A 89 -9.87 -9.57 -10.41
CA ILE A 89 -10.42 -10.89 -10.09
C ILE A 89 -9.56 -11.57 -9.01
N GLY A 90 -10.22 -12.28 -8.10
CA GLY A 90 -9.53 -13.01 -7.01
C GLY A 90 -9.05 -12.11 -5.87
N GLN A 91 -9.49 -10.84 -5.83
CA GLN A 91 -9.25 -9.99 -4.67
C GLN A 91 -9.99 -10.52 -3.43
N PRO A 92 -9.41 -10.41 -2.22
CA PRO A 92 -10.09 -10.78 -0.98
C PRO A 92 -11.38 -9.98 -0.78
N GLN A 93 -12.45 -10.59 -0.29
CA GLN A 93 -13.73 -9.90 -0.03
C GLN A 93 -13.82 -9.41 1.43
N TYR A 94 -12.70 -8.96 1.98
CA TYR A 94 -12.55 -8.40 3.33
C TYR A 94 -11.38 -7.42 3.35
N HIS A 95 -11.30 -6.58 4.39
CA HIS A 95 -10.17 -5.70 4.65
C HIS A 95 -8.98 -6.49 5.23
N ILE A 96 -7.78 -6.25 4.70
CA ILE A 96 -6.54 -6.89 5.14
C ILE A 96 -5.90 -6.01 6.22
N TYR A 97 -5.82 -6.53 7.45
CA TYR A 97 -5.24 -5.81 8.58
C TYR A 97 -3.71 -6.00 8.69
N PRO A 98 -2.99 -5.02 9.27
CA PRO A 98 -1.59 -5.14 9.69
C PRO A 98 -1.24 -6.37 10.51
#